data_AF-A0A967CA80-F1
#
_entry.id   AF-A0A967CA80-F1
#
_cell.length_a   1.000
_cell.length_b   1.000
_cell.length_c   1.000
_cell.angle_alpha   90.00
_cell.angle_beta   90.00
_cell.angle_gamma   90.00
#
_symmetry.space_group_name_H-M   'P 1'
#
loop_
_entity.id
_entity.type
_entity.pdbx_description
1 polymer ?
#
loop_
_entity_poly.entity_id
_entity_poly.type
_entity_poly.pdbx_seq_one_letter_code
_entity_poly.pdbx_strand_id
1 'polypeptide(L)' 'MSIVSNSIINADAEARYLSPGELDQIKSFVAGGQRRLRVAQVLAESRERIVKQAGGALFQKRPDL' A
#
# COMPACT_ATOMS: atom_id res chain seq x y z
N MET A 1 -9.19 -2.60 0.67
CA MET A 1 -9.10 -3.30 1.96
C MET A 1 -7.70 -3.87 2.15
N SER A 2 -7.27 -4.08 3.39
CA SER A 2 -5.96 -4.71 3.71
C SER A 2 -5.97 -6.19 3.33
N ILE A 3 -4.79 -6.78 3.07
CA ILE A 3 -4.63 -8.22 2.87
C ILE A 3 -5.23 -9.03 4.04
N VAL A 4 -5.11 -8.51 5.27
CA VAL A 4 -5.68 -9.15 6.48
C VAL A 4 -7.20 -9.21 6.41
N SER A 5 -7.85 -8.10 6.03
CA SER A 5 -9.31 -8.03 5.90
C SER A 5 -9.81 -8.96 4.81
N ASN A 6 -9.10 -9.02 3.67
CA ASN A 6 -9.45 -9.90 2.57
C ASN A 6 -9.37 -11.38 2.99
N SER A 7 -8.32 -11.77 3.72
CA SER A 7 -8.18 -13.15 4.22
C SER A 7 -9.29 -13.53 5.21
N ILE A 8 -9.69 -12.62 6.11
CA ILE A 8 -10.78 -12.88 7.06
C ILE A 8 -12.11 -13.06 6.33
N ILE A 9 -12.42 -12.17 5.38
CA ILE A 9 -13.68 -12.23 4.62
C ILE A 9 -13.78 -13.52 3.82
N ASN A 10 -12.68 -13.96 3.20
CA ASN A 10 -12.68 -15.21 2.45
C ASN A 10 -12.90 -16.43 3.35
N ALA A 11 -12.23 -16.48 4.51
CA ALA A 11 -12.40 -17.58 5.46
C ALA A 11 -13.82 -17.61 6.06
N ASP A 12 -14.40 -16.44 6.33
CA ASP A 12 -15.78 -16.28 6.81
C ASP A 12 -16.80 -16.75 5.77
N ALA A 13 -16.61 -16.39 4.50
CA ALA A 13 -17.46 -16.84 3.39
C ALA A 13 -17.45 -18.37 3.21
N GLU A 14 -16.36 -19.02 3.60
CA GLU A 14 -16.20 -20.48 3.56
C GLU A 14 -16.52 -21.15 4.92
N ALA A 15 -17.00 -20.39 5.91
CA ALA A 15 -17.31 -20.86 7.26
C ALA A 15 -16.18 -21.67 7.92
N ARG A 16 -14.93 -21.24 7.72
CA ARG A 16 -13.73 -21.90 8.25
C ARG A 16 -12.77 -20.91 8.91
N TYR A 17 -11.80 -21.44 9.63
CA TYR A 17 -10.66 -20.65 10.09
C TYR A 17 -9.66 -20.37 8.95
N LEU A 18 -8.77 -19.43 9.22
CA LEU A 18 -7.63 -19.14 8.34
C LEU A 18 -6.75 -20.38 8.21
N SER A 19 -6.39 -20.69 6.97
CA SER A 19 -5.43 -21.73 6.65
C SER A 19 -4.01 -21.31 7.09
N PRO A 20 -3.08 -22.27 7.28
CA PRO A 20 -1.69 -21.96 7.57
C PRO A 20 -1.06 -21.00 6.55
N GLY A 21 -1.38 -21.15 5.27
CA GLY A 21 -0.90 -20.27 4.20
C GLY A 21 -1.40 -18.82 4.34
N GLU A 22 -2.69 -18.63 4.66
CA GLU A 22 -3.24 -17.29 4.93
C GLU A 22 -2.59 -16.65 6.16
N LEU A 23 -2.35 -17.44 7.22
CA LEU A 23 -1.62 -16.97 8.41
C LEU A 23 -0.18 -16.56 8.08
N ASP A 24 0.52 -17.29 7.23
CA ASP A 24 1.89 -16.95 6.84
C ASP A 24 1.97 -15.70 5.97
N GLN A 25 0.96 -15.46 5.12
CA GLN A 25 0.82 -14.19 4.40
C GLN A 25 0.60 -13.02 5.36
N ILE A 26 -0.27 -13.19 6.36
CA ILE A 26 -0.51 -12.16 7.38
C ILE A 26 0.76 -11.89 8.19
N LYS A 27 1.49 -12.93 8.64
CA LYS A 27 2.78 -12.78 9.34
C LYS A 27 3.79 -12.02 8.49
N SER A 28 3.94 -12.41 7.22
CA SER A 28 4.86 -11.77 6.28
C SER A 28 4.49 -10.30 6.05
N PHE A 29 3.19 -10.01 5.92
CA PHE A 29 2.70 -8.64 5.86
C PHE A 29 3.12 -7.88 7.12
N VAL A 30 2.74 -8.33 8.31
CA VAL A 30 3.03 -7.62 9.58
C VAL A 30 4.53 -7.42 9.79
N ALA A 31 5.36 -8.44 9.53
CA ALA A 31 6.82 -8.35 9.63
C ALA A 31 7.41 -7.22 8.75
N GLY A 32 6.86 -7.02 7.55
CA GLY A 32 7.26 -5.92 6.66
C GLY A 32 6.69 -4.54 7.03
N GLY A 33 5.91 -4.42 8.11
CA GLY A 33 5.16 -3.21 8.47
C GLY A 33 6.03 -1.98 8.69
N GLN A 34 7.12 -2.11 9.44
CA GLN A 34 8.04 -1.00 9.72
C GLN A 34 8.64 -0.41 8.43
N ARG A 35 9.01 -1.26 7.46
CA ARG A 35 9.50 -0.78 6.16
C ARG A 35 8.43 0.00 5.41
N ARG A 36 7.18 -0.48 5.40
CA ARG A 36 6.07 0.21 4.74
C ARG A 36 5.75 1.55 5.39
N LEU A 37 5.79 1.64 6.72
CA LEU A 37 5.60 2.91 7.45
C LEU A 37 6.69 3.92 7.09
N ARG A 38 7.96 3.51 7.05
CA ARG A 38 9.06 4.41 6.63
C ARG A 38 8.88 4.93 5.21
N VAL A 39 8.48 4.07 4.28
CA VAL A 39 8.19 4.50 2.89
C VAL A 39 7.04 5.50 2.86
N ALA A 40 5.94 5.22 3.56
CA ALA A 40 4.80 6.13 3.62
C ALA A 40 5.17 7.48 4.24
N GLN A 41 5.99 7.48 5.30
CA GLN A 41 6.51 8.70 5.92
C GLN A 41 7.33 9.54 4.94
N VAL A 42 8.33 8.95 4.29
CA VAL A 42 9.19 9.66 3.32
C VAL A 42 8.36 10.25 2.17
N LEU A 43 7.37 9.50 1.67
CA LEU A 43 6.46 9.97 0.62
C LEU A 43 5.60 11.14 1.11
N ALA A 44 5.06 11.06 2.33
CA ALA A 44 4.24 12.10 2.92
C ALA A 44 5.01 13.40 3.15
N GLU A 45 6.23 13.30 3.69
CA GLU A 45 7.13 14.43 3.90
C GLU A 45 7.56 15.08 2.58
N SER A 46 7.74 14.27 1.53
CA SER A 46 8.18 14.74 0.21
C SER A 46 7.04 15.20 -0.71
N ARG A 47 5.78 15.19 -0.25
CA ARG A 47 4.60 15.35 -1.12
C ARG A 47 4.62 16.60 -2.00
N GLU A 48 4.99 17.75 -1.44
CA GLU A 48 4.94 19.03 -2.15
C GLU A 48 5.98 19.06 -3.28
N ARG A 49 7.20 18.59 -2.97
CA ARG A 49 8.27 18.45 -3.95
C ARG A 49 7.87 17.52 -5.08
N ILE A 50 7.28 16.36 -4.75
CA ILE A 50 6.82 15.38 -5.75
C ILE A 50 5.80 16.02 -6.69
N VAL A 51 4.77 16.68 -6.15
CA VAL A 51 3.71 17.32 -6.95
C VAL A 51 4.28 18.45 -7.80
N LYS A 52 5.13 19.32 -7.25
CA LYS A 52 5.73 20.45 -7.99
C LYS A 52 6.60 19.97 -9.16
N GLN A 53 7.45 18.97 -8.92
CA GLN A 53 8.34 18.42 -9.95
C GLN A 53 7.55 17.70 -11.04
N ALA A 54 6.59 16.86 -10.65
CA ALA A 54 5.73 16.15 -11.59
C ALA A 54 4.87 17.11 -12.42
N GLY A 55 4.29 18.14 -11.80
CA GLY A 55 3.51 19.16 -12.50
C GLY A 55 4.35 19.96 -13.49
N GLY A 56 5.54 20.40 -13.08
CA GLY A 56 6.47 21.09 -13.98
C GLY A 56 6.85 20.24 -15.19
N ALA A 57 7.18 18.96 -14.98
CA ALA A 57 7.49 18.04 -16.07
C ALA A 57 6.28 17.77 -16.98
N LEU A 58 5.07 17.71 -16.42
CA LEU A 58 3.83 17.54 -17.18
C LEU A 58 3.60 18.72 -18.12
N PHE A 59 3.63 19.96 -17.61
CA PHE A 59 3.39 21.15 -18.43
C PHE A 59 4.53 21.44 -19.41
N GLN A 60 5.77 21.06 -19.09
CA GLN A 60 6.86 21.08 -20.08
C GLN A 60 6.59 20.15 -21.26
N LYS A 61 6.04 18.95 -20.99
CA LYS A 61 5.70 17.97 -22.04
C LYS A 61 4.39 18.29 -22.76
N ARG A 62 3.46 18.96 -22.07
CA ARG A 62 2.14 19.35 -22.55
C ARG A 62 1.86 20.82 -22.19
N PRO A 63 2.43 21.78 -22.95
CA PRO A 63 2.23 23.21 -22.69
C PRO A 63 0.81 23.70 -22.97
N ASP A 64 -0.02 22.87 -23.59
CA ASP A 64 -1.42 23.11 -23.93
C ASP A 64 -2.40 22.82 -22.78
N LEU A 65 -1.90 22.25 -21.67
CA LEU A 65 -2.63 22.06 -20.41
C LEU A 65 -2.37 23.22 -19.45
#